data_AF-A0A972KAV3-F1
#
_entry.id   AF-A0A972KAV3-F1
#
_cell.length_a   1.000
_cell.length_b   1.000
_cell.length_c   1.000
_cell.angle_alpha   90.00
_cell.angle_beta   90.00
_cell.angle_gamma   90.00
#
_symmetry.space_group_name_H-M   'P 1'
#
loop_
_entity.id
_entity.type
_entity.pdbx_description
1 polymer ?
#
loop_
_entity_poly.entity_id
_entity_poly.type
_entity_poly.pdbx_seq_one_letter_code
_entity_poly.pdbx_strand_id
1 'polypeptide(L)'
;GADGGVFAFGDAEFVGSLGGLVLNQPIVGADTTKSGAGLWLFAADGGVFAFGDAKFYGSAAGKTDGGTVIGGSRSLGGDGYMMARADGGLHLFGDAVTELASLVVETSDQLIDVARLAG
;
A
#
# COMPACT_ATOMS: atom_id res chain seq x y z
N GLY A 1 12.41 -5.49 9.66
CA GLY A 1 12.08 -6.93 9.79
C GLY A 1 10.58 -7.07 10.07
N ALA A 2 10.10 -8.27 10.37
CA ALA A 2 8.69 -8.48 10.75
C ALA A 2 8.31 -7.78 12.08
N ASP A 3 9.32 -7.44 12.87
CA ASP A 3 9.26 -6.63 14.10
C ASP A 3 9.03 -5.13 13.87
N GLY A 4 9.03 -4.67 12.61
CA GLY A 4 8.93 -3.25 12.28
C GLY A 4 10.18 -2.43 12.60
N GLY A 5 11.31 -3.09 12.90
CA GLY A 5 12.62 -2.46 12.93
C GLY A 5 12.99 -1.90 11.56
N VAL A 6 13.39 -0.64 11.51
CA VAL A 6 13.84 0.09 10.32
C VAL A 6 15.21 0.67 10.64
N PHE A 7 16.13 0.56 9.69
CA PHE A 7 17.51 1.01 9.84
C PHE A 7 17.93 1.76 8.58
N ALA A 8 18.54 2.93 8.76
CA ALA A 8 19.12 3.70 7.67
C ALA A 8 20.63 3.43 7.57
N PHE A 9 21.16 3.43 6.35
CA PHE A 9 22.57 3.21 6.06
C PHE A 9 23.08 4.24 5.07
N GLY A 10 24.37 4.57 5.14
CA GLY A 10 24.97 5.58 4.27
C GLY A 10 24.39 6.97 4.53
N ASP A 11 23.90 7.61 3.48
CA ASP A 11 23.30 8.94 3.47
C ASP A 11 21.75 8.91 3.55
N ALA A 12 21.15 7.73 3.70
CA ALA A 12 19.71 7.60 3.88
C ALA A 12 19.25 8.26 5.19
N GLU A 13 18.17 9.05 5.12
CA GLU A 13 17.57 9.66 6.30
C GLU A 13 16.79 8.61 7.12
N PHE A 14 17.02 8.59 8.44
CA PHE A 14 16.21 7.79 9.35
C PHE A 14 14.94 8.53 9.73
N VAL A 15 13.80 8.11 9.16
CA VAL A 15 12.51 8.79 9.33
C VAL A 15 11.63 8.21 10.45
N GLY A 16 11.96 7.01 10.95
CA GLY A 16 11.24 6.35 12.04
C GLY A 16 11.36 4.83 12.03
N SER A 17 10.93 4.20 13.13
CA SER A 17 10.90 2.74 13.29
C SER A 17 9.88 2.33 14.35
N LEU A 18 9.41 1.08 14.26
CA LEU A 18 8.60 0.42 15.31
C LEU A 18 9.45 -0.50 16.21
N GLY A 19 10.78 -0.50 16.05
CA GLY A 19 11.68 -1.34 16.83
C GLY A 19 11.49 -1.15 18.35
N GLY A 20 11.37 -2.27 19.06
CA GLY A 20 11.13 -2.29 20.51
C GLY A 20 9.65 -2.19 20.91
N LEU A 21 8.73 -2.04 19.97
CA LEU A 21 7.29 -2.14 20.22
C LEU A 21 6.81 -3.58 20.08
N VAL A 22 5.81 -3.96 20.87
CA VAL A 22 5.05 -5.19 20.66
C VAL A 22 3.97 -4.89 19.64
N LEU A 23 4.11 -5.42 18.43
CA LEU A 23 3.12 -5.28 17.37
C LEU A 23 2.01 -6.32 17.52
N ASN A 24 0.77 -5.93 17.21
CA ASN A 24 -0.37 -6.85 17.17
C ASN A 24 -0.17 -7.95 16.12
N GLN A 25 0.42 -7.60 14.99
CA GLN A 25 0.80 -8.51 13.92
C GLN A 25 2.11 -8.05 13.25
N PRO A 26 2.82 -8.97 12.55
CA PRO A 26 4.09 -8.65 11.90
C PRO A 26 3.93 -7.62 10.77
N ILE A 27 4.99 -6.84 10.53
CA ILE A 27 5.14 -6.05 9.30
C ILE A 27 5.41 -7.00 8.13
N VAL A 28 4.63 -6.84 7.06
CA VAL A 28 4.67 -7.66 5.82
C VAL A 28 5.11 -6.87 4.60
N GLY A 29 5.17 -5.54 4.70
CA GLY A 29 5.61 -4.68 3.62
C GLY A 29 6.04 -3.31 4.10
N ALA A 30 6.78 -2.61 3.25
CA ALA A 30 7.21 -1.25 3.45
C ALA A 30 7.32 -0.56 2.09
N ASP A 31 7.01 0.73 2.03
CA ASP A 31 7.21 1.52 0.81
C ASP A 31 7.45 2.99 1.14
N THR A 32 8.15 3.71 0.27
CA THR A 32 8.54 5.10 0.48
C THR A 32 7.64 6.07 -0.25
N THR A 33 7.51 7.29 0.26
CA THR A 33 6.90 8.41 -0.47
C THR A 33 7.67 8.74 -1.75
N LYS A 34 7.07 9.50 -2.66
CA LYS A 34 7.73 9.90 -3.93
C LYS A 34 8.98 10.75 -3.72
N SER A 35 8.99 11.56 -2.67
CA SER A 35 10.15 12.33 -2.24
C SER A 35 11.28 11.44 -1.69
N GLY A 36 10.94 10.22 -1.24
CA GLY A 36 11.86 9.35 -0.50
C GLY A 36 12.04 9.75 0.96
N ALA A 37 11.40 10.83 1.43
CA ALA A 37 11.54 11.38 2.78
C ALA A 37 10.50 10.84 3.77
N GLY A 38 9.79 9.78 3.39
CA GLY A 38 8.72 9.20 4.18
C GLY A 38 8.60 7.70 3.92
N LEU A 39 8.04 7.00 4.91
CA LEU A 39 7.94 5.55 4.93
C LEU A 39 6.57 5.12 5.44
N TRP A 40 5.91 4.23 4.69
CA TRP A 40 4.81 3.43 5.20
C TRP A 40 5.31 2.04 5.57
N LEU A 41 4.83 1.53 6.70
CA LEU A 41 4.93 0.11 7.07
C LEU A 41 3.54 -0.50 7.12
N PHE A 42 3.39 -1.67 6.49
CA PHE A 42 2.13 -2.40 6.39
C PHE A 42 2.18 -3.67 7.25
N ALA A 43 1.23 -3.81 8.17
CA ALA A 43 1.12 -4.97 9.06
C ALA A 43 0.14 -6.02 8.51
N ALA A 44 0.32 -7.29 8.91
CA ALA A 44 -0.49 -8.41 8.41
C ALA A 44 -1.98 -8.33 8.81
N ASP A 45 -2.30 -7.60 9.88
CA ASP A 45 -3.68 -7.28 10.30
C ASP A 45 -4.30 -6.13 9.49
N GLY A 46 -3.56 -5.54 8.55
CA GLY A 46 -3.98 -4.36 7.79
C GLY A 46 -3.71 -3.03 8.49
N GLY A 47 -2.98 -3.03 9.60
CA GLY A 47 -2.43 -1.83 10.21
C GLY A 47 -1.44 -1.12 9.29
N VAL A 48 -1.45 0.22 9.33
CA VAL A 48 -0.51 1.06 8.58
C VAL A 48 0.13 2.07 9.52
N PHE A 49 1.45 2.16 9.45
CA PHE A 49 2.24 3.15 10.19
C PHE A 49 2.93 4.06 9.18
N ALA A 50 2.91 5.37 9.42
CA ALA A 50 3.49 6.37 8.53
C ALA A 50 4.53 7.20 9.28
N PHE A 51 5.67 7.42 8.63
CA PHE A 51 6.83 8.12 9.19
C PHE A 51 7.37 9.16 8.20
N GLY A 52 8.11 10.15 8.73
CA GLY A 52 8.65 11.25 7.92
C GLY A 52 7.53 12.06 7.26
N ASP A 53 7.65 12.31 5.96
CA ASP A 53 6.64 13.03 5.18
C ASP A 53 5.47 12.17 4.67
N ALA A 54 5.44 10.88 5.03
CA ALA A 54 4.37 9.97 4.64
C ALA A 54 3.04 10.35 5.31
N LYS A 55 2.03 10.65 4.50
CA LYS A 55 0.66 10.89 4.98
C LYS A 55 -0.05 9.57 5.23
N PHE A 56 -0.85 9.50 6.29
CA PHE A 56 -1.71 8.35 6.57
C PHE A 56 -3.03 8.46 5.81
N TYR A 57 -3.30 7.54 4.88
CA TYR A 57 -4.53 7.54 4.07
C TYR A 57 -5.62 6.60 4.60
N GLY A 58 -5.32 5.79 5.63
CA GLY A 58 -6.27 4.90 6.30
C GLY A 58 -5.68 3.54 6.67
N SER A 59 -6.49 2.70 7.32
CA SER A 59 -6.08 1.37 7.78
C SER A 59 -7.22 0.36 7.67
N ALA A 60 -6.84 -0.89 7.44
CA ALA A 60 -7.73 -2.05 7.44
C ALA A 60 -7.65 -2.86 8.75
N ALA A 61 -6.91 -2.37 9.75
CA ALA A 61 -6.80 -3.00 11.05
C ALA A 61 -8.19 -3.34 11.63
N GLY A 62 -8.38 -4.61 12.01
CA GLY A 62 -9.63 -5.11 12.56
C GLY A 62 -10.78 -5.25 11.57
N LYS A 63 -10.54 -5.07 10.26
CA LYS A 63 -11.54 -5.23 9.18
C LYS A 63 -11.21 -6.40 8.25
N THR A 64 -10.20 -7.20 8.58
CA THR A 64 -9.69 -8.19 7.63
C THR A 64 -10.61 -9.38 7.44
N ASP A 65 -11.58 -9.67 8.33
CA ASP A 65 -12.68 -10.66 8.22
C ASP A 65 -12.44 -11.93 7.34
N GLY A 66 -11.18 -12.39 7.21
CA GLY A 66 -10.79 -13.49 6.32
C GLY A 66 -9.54 -13.31 5.44
N GLY A 67 -8.98 -12.11 5.26
CA GLY A 67 -7.82 -11.87 4.39
C GLY A 67 -6.64 -11.23 5.10
N THR A 68 -5.66 -12.04 5.51
CA THR A 68 -4.35 -11.55 5.97
C THR A 68 -3.74 -10.65 4.88
N VAL A 69 -3.27 -9.47 5.26
CA VAL A 69 -2.48 -8.65 4.35
C VAL A 69 -1.12 -9.31 4.17
N ILE A 70 -0.73 -9.56 2.92
CA ILE A 70 0.52 -10.23 2.55
C ILE A 70 1.56 -9.29 1.93
N GLY A 71 1.18 -8.03 1.71
CA GLY A 71 2.05 -6.99 1.20
C GLY A 71 1.28 -5.69 0.98
N GLY A 72 2.02 -4.60 0.78
CA GLY A 72 1.47 -3.30 0.43
C GLY A 72 2.47 -2.48 -0.38
N SER A 73 1.95 -1.54 -1.17
CA SER A 73 2.73 -0.66 -2.02
C SER A 73 2.05 0.68 -2.20
N ARG A 74 2.85 1.72 -2.42
CA ARG A 74 2.39 3.06 -2.81
C ARG A 74 1.64 2.99 -4.14
N SER A 75 0.64 3.84 -4.29
CA SER A 75 0.00 4.12 -5.59
C SER A 75 0.98 4.78 -6.58
N LEU A 76 0.58 4.84 -7.85
CA LEU A 76 1.39 5.51 -8.89
C LEU A 76 1.42 7.03 -8.70
N GLY A 77 0.30 7.62 -8.29
CA GLY A 77 0.10 9.02 -7.96
C GLY A 77 0.80 9.41 -6.66
N GLY A 78 1.03 8.45 -5.77
CA GLY A 78 1.77 8.63 -4.53
C GLY A 78 0.95 9.21 -3.39
N ASP A 79 -0.33 9.53 -3.64
CA ASP A 79 -1.28 10.00 -2.64
C ASP A 79 -2.21 8.87 -2.15
N GLY A 80 -1.63 7.69 -1.94
CA GLY A 80 -2.36 6.49 -1.56
C GLY A 80 -1.51 5.23 -1.58
N TYR A 81 -2.16 4.12 -1.26
CA TYR A 81 -1.54 2.80 -1.29
C TYR A 81 -2.56 1.68 -1.45
N MET A 82 -2.03 0.55 -1.92
CA MET A 82 -2.72 -0.72 -2.07
C MET A 82 -2.17 -1.72 -1.05
N MET A 83 -3.03 -2.55 -0.49
CA MET A 83 -2.64 -3.70 0.35
C MET A 83 -3.26 -4.98 -0.21
N ALA A 84 -2.40 -5.94 -0.57
CA ALA A 84 -2.82 -7.23 -1.10
C ALA A 84 -3.22 -8.18 0.03
N ARG A 85 -4.37 -8.83 -0.14
CA ARG A 85 -4.90 -9.83 0.79
C ARG A 85 -4.66 -11.23 0.27
N ALA A 86 -4.47 -12.18 1.19
CA ALA A 86 -4.30 -13.60 0.86
C ALA A 86 -5.49 -14.22 0.12
N ASP A 87 -6.69 -13.64 0.24
CA ASP A 87 -7.91 -14.06 -0.47
C ASP A 87 -7.99 -13.52 -1.92
N GLY A 88 -6.93 -12.85 -2.40
CA GLY A 88 -6.88 -12.24 -3.73
C GLY A 88 -7.51 -10.85 -3.81
N GLY A 89 -8.08 -10.35 -2.71
CA GLY A 89 -8.64 -9.01 -2.66
C GLY A 89 -7.60 -7.91 -2.41
N LEU A 90 -8.03 -6.66 -2.54
CA LEU A 90 -7.24 -5.47 -2.25
C LEU A 90 -7.95 -4.59 -1.23
N HIS A 91 -7.19 -3.99 -0.32
CA HIS A 91 -7.59 -2.76 0.34
C HIS A 91 -6.91 -1.58 -0.35
N LEU A 92 -7.67 -0.53 -0.64
CA LEU A 92 -7.19 0.65 -1.34
C LEU A 92 -7.48 1.89 -0.51
N PHE A 93 -6.49 2.77 -0.43
CA PHE A 93 -6.58 4.03 0.30
C PHE A 93 -6.03 5.17 -0.54
N GLY A 94 -6.61 6.35 -0.39
CA GLY A 94 -6.22 7.52 -1.17
C GLY A 94 -6.53 7.37 -2.66
N ASP A 95 -5.63 7.88 -3.51
CA ASP A 95 -5.76 7.86 -4.97
C ASP A 95 -5.71 6.45 -5.59
N ALA A 96 -5.24 5.43 -4.85
CA ALA A 96 -5.23 4.04 -5.29
C ALA A 96 -6.64 3.53 -5.67
N VAL A 97 -7.69 4.08 -5.05
CA VAL A 97 -9.09 3.76 -5.39
C VAL A 97 -9.42 4.21 -6.81
N THR A 98 -9.02 5.43 -7.15
CA THR A 98 -9.28 6.02 -8.47
C THR A 98 -8.38 5.43 -9.55
N GLU A 99 -7.13 5.06 -9.23
CA GLU A 99 -6.23 4.40 -10.18
C GLU A 99 -6.79 3.05 -10.66
N LEU A 100 -7.31 2.24 -9.72
CA LEU A 100 -7.94 0.98 -10.10
C LEU A 100 -9.20 1.21 -10.95
N ALA A 101 -10.00 2.22 -10.61
CA ALA A 101 -11.20 2.56 -11.37
C ALA A 101 -10.85 2.99 -12.81
N SER A 102 -9.82 3.83 -12.99
CA SER A 102 -9.34 4.26 -14.31
C SER A 102 -8.87 3.08 -15.16
N LEU A 103 -8.13 2.13 -14.59
CA LEU A 103 -7.68 0.95 -15.31
C LEU A 103 -8.83 0.11 -15.88
N VAL A 104 -9.92 -0.05 -15.12
CA VAL A 104 -11.10 -0.80 -15.55
C VAL A 104 -11.83 -0.08 -16.69
N VAL A 105 -11.93 1.25 -16.62
CA VAL A 105 -12.55 2.07 -17.67
C VAL A 105 -11.74 2.02 -18.96
N GLU A 106 -10.42 2.22 -18.89
CA GLU A 106 -9.52 2.16 -20.06
C GLU A 106 -9.59 0.80 -20.77
N THR A 107 -9.60 -0.28 -20.00
CA THR A 107 -9.72 -1.65 -20.55
C THR A 107 -11.07 -1.85 -21.24
N SER A 108 -12.15 -1.29 -20.67
CA SER A 108 -13.49 -1.39 -21.24
C SER A 108 -13.60 -0.64 -22.56
N ASP A 109 -13.06 0.58 -22.63
CA ASP A 109 -13.05 1.38 -23.86
C ASP A 109 -12.22 0.70 -24.96
N GLN A 110 -11.05 0.15 -24.62
CA GLN A 110 -10.23 -0.61 -25.57
C GLN A 110 -10.97 -1.83 -26.14
N LEU A 111 -11.70 -2.57 -25.31
CA LEU A 111 -12.49 -3.72 -25.78
C LEU A 111 -13.63 -3.28 -26.70
N ILE A 112 -14.28 -2.15 -26.40
CA ILE A 112 -15.33 -1.60 -27.27
C ILE A 112 -14.76 -1.16 -28.61
N ASP A 113 -13.59 -0.50 -28.63
CA ASP A 113 -12.96 -0.05 -29.86
C ASP A 113 -12.50 -1.22 -30.74
N VAL A 114 -11.96 -2.28 -30.14
CA VAL A 114 -11.65 -3.53 -30.87
C VAL A 114 -12.92 -4.15 -31.47
N ALA A 115 -14.03 -4.19 -30.72
CA ALA A 115 -15.29 -4.73 -31.21
C ALA A 115 -15.87 -3.91 -32.39
N ARG A 116 -15.68 -2.59 -32.40
CA ARG A 116 -16.09 -1.70 -33.51
C ARG A 116 -15.23 -1.88 -34.77
N LEU A 117 -13.96 -2.25 -34.63
CA LEU A 117 -13.05 -2.48 -35.76
C LEU A 117 -13.24 -3.86 -36.41
N ALA A 118 -13.89 -4.79 -35.71
CA ALA A 118 -14.07 -6.17 -36.14
C ALA A 118 -15.42 -6.45 -36.86
N GLY A 119 -16.28 -5.44 -37.00
CA GLY A 119 -17.59 -5.52 -37.69
C GLY A 119 -17.68 -4.56 -38.87
#